data_AF-A0A8H3A8U6-F1
#
_entry.id   AF-A0A8H3A8U6-F1
#
_cell.length_a   1.000
_cell.length_b   1.000
_cell.length_c   1.000
_cell.angle_alpha   90.00
_cell.angle_beta   90.00
_cell.angle_gamma   90.00
#
_symmetry.space_group_name_H-M   'P 1'
#
loop_
_entity.id
_entity.type
_entity.pdbx_description
1 polymer ?
#
loop_
_entity_poly.entity_id
_entity_poly.type
_entity_poly.pdbx_seq_one_letter_code
_entity_poly.pdbx_strand_id
1 'polypeptide(L)'
;MSSRTRSNLGRPISTYILDYSGNKFLARNITKSSYSLNHIKNIVIPQLEEAIELSDDICSIFLEVLCLVYYPNELNALNNTTLLSSCIRTLRKFVAENQNSRNFKLFSHETGFLCFQTIVLLVQIGILAHTNNLDRFRLMFHPLVSQPEEMLISLAELGIVLMERSEHEPNARRSFLGPFISQTGQRTFLKSVGGFTDSDAEFLLKLLWQDRKRFSELCVRVQSPGWALLLLVIGAHMQWKSESAYIPYGQWMPLETLCFRYSLHSSASEADAIGVFCEETVQDRPDHDEEPDDECYEKSLVDAEDARGFLLAFIDRTDLFQPLPVSLGRLVLRFFRQELIIESANLIAVVIGNTCSHIWTLLETTAGDSEHLSTNVGFNQYATQLFGLIDRFCSAHATSPDMMSTIARILSKKDFVNLFGRLVLLSLSVGSPLGRLSQTSPSSFSHLDRKQPPYNIARSWFDLAFEAVEFMHSCGQTGNQFQVAFDSSFPDWMKLRRCLDANFPQHQAAVGSKAFEKHVQGTRATLLKMAHPFGYSEPVRVKIRTGTTWTNLIA
;
A
#
# COMPACT_ATOMS: atom_id res chain seq x y z
N MET A 1 40.39 -4.30 38.01
CA MET A 1 39.90 -3.26 37.09
C MET A 1 39.61 -3.93 35.75
N SER A 2 38.35 -4.27 35.46
CA SER A 2 37.99 -4.84 34.15
C SER A 2 37.88 -3.70 33.14
N SER A 3 38.70 -3.73 32.09
CA SER A 3 38.51 -2.88 30.92
C SER A 3 37.16 -3.21 30.30
N ARG A 4 36.17 -2.34 30.51
CA ARG A 4 34.95 -2.34 29.69
C ARG A 4 35.42 -1.94 28.29
N THR A 5 35.64 -2.92 27.42
CA THR A 5 35.57 -2.72 25.97
C THR A 5 34.21 -2.10 25.69
N ARG A 6 34.17 -0.78 25.47
CA ARG A 6 32.98 -0.12 24.97
C ARG A 6 32.71 -0.75 23.61
N SER A 7 31.60 -1.46 23.48
CA SER A 7 31.18 -1.96 22.17
C SER A 7 30.89 -0.74 21.28
N ASN A 8 31.48 -0.70 20.08
CA ASN A 8 31.26 0.33 19.06
C ASN A 8 29.80 0.39 18.52
N LEU A 9 28.90 -0.38 19.13
CA LEU A 9 27.48 -0.48 18.79
C LEU A 9 26.65 0.68 19.37
N GLY A 10 27.20 1.50 20.26
CA GLY A 10 26.46 2.61 20.87
C GLY A 10 25.39 2.15 21.87
N ARG A 11 24.39 2.99 22.15
CA ARG A 11 23.32 2.68 23.11
C ARG A 11 22.28 1.71 22.53
N PRO A 12 21.58 0.92 23.37
CA PRO A 12 20.39 0.18 22.92
C PRO A 12 19.36 1.12 22.30
N ILE A 13 18.74 0.71 21.20
CA ILE A 13 17.82 1.55 20.44
C ILE A 13 16.63 2.01 21.29
N SER A 14 16.16 1.16 22.21
CA SER A 14 15.01 1.46 23.07
C SER A 14 15.29 2.65 23.99
N THR A 15 16.54 2.80 24.42
CA THR A 15 16.99 3.95 25.22
C THR A 15 17.18 5.17 24.32
N TYR A 16 17.76 4.97 23.13
CA TYR A 16 18.02 6.04 22.18
C TYR A 16 16.73 6.71 21.67
N ILE A 17 15.72 5.92 21.25
CA ILE A 17 14.46 6.44 20.70
C ILE A 17 13.73 7.33 21.71
N LEU A 18 13.75 6.98 23.01
CA LEU A 18 13.12 7.78 24.06
C LEU A 18 13.75 9.18 24.17
N ASP A 19 15.05 9.28 23.90
CA ASP A 19 15.73 10.58 23.82
C ASP A 19 15.41 11.28 22.50
N TYR A 20 15.37 10.53 21.38
CA TYR A 20 15.14 11.02 20.01
C TYR A 20 13.74 11.62 19.81
N SER A 21 12.69 10.98 20.33
CA SER A 21 11.29 11.36 20.11
C SER A 21 10.84 12.63 20.83
N GLY A 22 11.64 13.16 21.76
CA GLY A 22 11.47 14.52 22.21
C GLY A 22 12.28 15.44 21.29
N ASN A 23 11.62 16.25 20.44
CA ASN A 23 12.07 17.29 19.45
C ASN A 23 13.23 18.23 19.88
N LYS A 24 14.17 17.71 20.64
CA LYS A 24 15.25 18.34 21.37
C LYS A 24 16.53 17.53 21.21
N PHE A 25 16.51 16.28 20.75
CA PHE A 25 17.73 15.48 20.69
C PHE A 25 18.72 16.00 19.65
N LEU A 26 18.34 16.08 18.38
CA LEU A 26 19.21 16.62 17.33
C LEU A 26 19.57 18.09 17.63
N ALA A 27 18.61 18.91 18.08
CA ALA A 27 18.85 20.30 18.49
C ALA A 27 19.80 20.45 19.71
N ARG A 28 19.73 19.54 20.70
CA ARG A 28 20.66 19.49 21.86
C ARG A 28 22.04 19.02 21.45
N ASN A 29 22.13 18.15 20.45
CA ASN A 29 23.43 17.68 19.97
C ASN A 29 24.12 18.72 19.09
N ILE A 30 23.38 19.55 18.36
CA ILE A 30 23.95 20.73 17.68
C ILE A 30 24.55 21.72 18.65
N THR A 31 23.84 22.00 19.76
CA THR A 31 24.36 22.93 20.79
C THR A 31 25.58 22.38 21.51
N LYS A 32 25.80 21.05 21.49
CA LYS A 32 27.01 20.40 22.01
C LYS A 32 28.10 20.23 20.96
N SER A 33 27.76 20.08 19.68
CA SER A 33 28.71 20.06 18.57
C SER A 33 29.15 21.49 18.27
N SER A 34 29.97 22.06 19.15
CA SER A 34 30.69 23.32 18.94
C SER A 34 31.75 23.25 17.84
N TYR A 35 31.66 22.27 16.93
CA TYR A 35 32.52 22.15 15.77
C TYR A 35 32.07 23.16 14.72
N SER A 36 32.94 24.12 14.46
CA SER A 36 32.77 25.13 13.42
C SER A 36 32.41 24.46 12.08
N LEU A 37 31.38 24.97 11.39
CA LEU A 37 30.98 24.58 10.03
C LEU A 37 32.18 24.47 9.05
N ASN A 38 33.23 25.27 9.28
CA ASN A 38 34.47 25.25 8.49
C ASN A 38 35.31 23.97 8.68
N HIS A 39 35.12 23.24 9.78
CA HIS A 39 35.73 21.93 10.03
C HIS A 39 35.05 20.86 9.18
N ILE A 40 33.70 20.87 9.12
CA ILE A 40 32.94 19.88 8.36
C ILE A 40 33.25 19.95 6.84
N LYS A 41 33.36 21.18 6.30
CA LYS A 41 33.61 21.44 4.88
C LYS A 41 35.01 21.08 4.37
N ASN A 42 36.06 21.39 5.13
CA ASN A 42 37.45 21.37 4.63
C ASN A 42 38.27 20.16 5.09
N ILE A 43 37.80 19.45 6.13
CA ILE A 43 38.55 18.40 6.80
C ILE A 43 37.73 17.11 6.81
N VAL A 44 36.43 17.21 7.03
CA VAL A 44 35.64 16.07 7.48
C VAL A 44 35.12 15.19 6.35
N ILE A 45 34.92 15.58 5.08
CA ILE A 45 34.38 14.62 4.07
C ILE A 45 35.40 13.54 3.62
N PRO A 46 36.62 13.91 3.16
CA PRO A 46 37.65 12.90 2.87
C PRO A 46 38.08 12.13 4.13
N GLN A 47 38.13 12.81 5.28
CA GLN A 47 38.41 12.16 6.56
C GLN A 47 37.22 11.40 7.13
N LEU A 48 35.98 11.65 6.71
CA LEU A 48 34.77 10.94 7.12
C LEU A 48 34.82 9.55 6.54
N GLU A 49 35.20 9.45 5.26
CA GLU A 49 35.31 8.15 4.59
C GLU A 49 36.35 7.28 5.29
N GLU A 50 37.51 7.87 5.61
CA GLU A 50 38.57 7.22 6.37
C GLU A 50 38.18 6.98 7.85
N ALA A 51 37.51 7.92 8.49
CA ALA A 51 37.11 7.84 9.90
C ALA A 51 35.92 6.91 10.11
N ILE A 52 34.99 6.77 9.18
CA ILE A 52 33.95 5.73 9.25
C ILE A 52 34.64 4.34 9.26
N GLU A 53 35.75 4.17 8.54
CA GLU A 53 36.46 2.89 8.50
C GLU A 53 37.38 2.64 9.70
N LEU A 54 37.90 3.70 10.33
CA LEU A 54 38.95 3.65 11.36
C LEU A 54 38.54 4.15 12.76
N SER A 55 37.37 4.81 12.92
CA SER A 55 37.00 5.47 14.19
C SER A 55 36.33 4.52 15.18
N ASP A 56 36.73 4.67 16.45
CA ASP A 56 36.08 4.05 17.59
C ASP A 56 34.76 4.74 17.98
N ASP A 57 34.50 5.97 17.50
CA ASP A 57 33.27 6.74 17.77
C ASP A 57 32.48 7.04 16.49
N ILE A 58 32.02 5.97 15.84
CA ILE A 58 31.31 6.08 14.57
C ILE A 58 29.90 6.69 14.71
N CYS A 59 29.29 6.63 15.90
CA CYS A 59 27.98 7.22 16.17
C CYS A 59 28.02 8.75 15.98
N SER A 60 29.05 9.40 16.55
CA SER A 60 29.23 10.84 16.44
C SER A 60 29.37 11.27 14.99
N ILE A 61 30.08 10.48 14.18
CA ILE A 61 30.28 10.74 12.76
C ILE A 61 28.94 10.69 11.99
N PHE A 62 28.14 9.63 12.14
CA PHE A 62 26.83 9.56 11.49
C PHE A 62 25.89 10.68 11.96
N LEU A 63 25.95 11.03 13.24
CA LEU A 63 25.16 12.13 13.78
C LEU A 63 25.57 13.47 13.16
N GLU A 64 26.86 13.73 12.97
CA GLU A 64 27.36 14.94 12.31
C GLU A 64 26.88 15.05 10.87
N VAL A 65 26.89 13.95 10.11
CA VAL A 65 26.35 13.92 8.75
C VAL A 65 24.85 14.22 8.73
N LEU A 66 24.07 13.60 9.63
CA LEU A 66 22.64 13.89 9.75
C LEU A 66 22.36 15.34 10.16
N CYS A 67 23.24 15.93 10.99
CA CYS A 67 23.16 17.33 11.36
C CYS A 67 23.39 18.30 10.18
N LEU A 68 23.93 17.86 9.04
CA LEU A 68 24.05 18.72 7.85
C LEU A 68 22.70 19.12 7.26
N VAL A 69 21.64 18.36 7.56
CA VAL A 69 20.26 18.73 7.16
C VAL A 69 19.88 20.11 7.70
N TYR A 70 20.44 20.53 8.85
CA TYR A 70 20.22 21.86 9.42
C TYR A 70 20.81 23.01 8.64
N TYR A 71 21.70 22.70 7.70
CA TYR A 71 22.37 23.68 6.89
C TYR A 71 22.14 23.29 5.43
N PRO A 72 20.95 23.56 4.85
CA PRO A 72 20.64 23.18 3.47
C PRO A 72 21.73 23.61 2.49
N ASN A 73 22.29 24.81 2.68
CA ASN A 73 23.41 25.35 1.89
C ASN A 73 24.65 24.44 1.85
N GLU A 74 24.84 23.58 2.84
CA GLU A 74 25.95 22.66 3.04
C GLU A 74 25.69 21.25 2.49
N LEU A 75 24.45 20.91 2.13
CA LEU A 75 24.12 19.59 1.58
C LEU A 75 24.88 19.27 0.28
N ASN A 76 25.28 20.29 -0.49
CA ASN A 76 26.15 20.12 -1.65
C ASN A 76 27.52 19.51 -1.30
N ALA A 77 27.97 19.61 -0.05
CA ALA A 77 29.20 18.97 0.38
C ALA A 77 29.08 17.44 0.37
N LEU A 78 27.87 16.90 0.53
CA LEU A 78 27.61 15.46 0.44
C LEU A 78 27.50 14.97 -1.02
N ASN A 79 27.39 15.88 -1.97
CA ASN A 79 27.44 15.59 -3.41
C ASN A 79 28.90 15.40 -3.87
N ASN A 80 29.11 14.52 -4.84
CA ASN A 80 30.41 14.04 -5.34
C ASN A 80 31.29 13.37 -4.28
N THR A 81 30.68 12.65 -3.34
CA THR A 81 31.38 11.89 -2.29
C THR A 81 31.33 10.39 -2.55
N THR A 82 32.04 9.57 -1.76
CA THR A 82 31.90 8.11 -1.73
C THR A 82 31.14 7.61 -0.50
N LEU A 83 30.56 8.54 0.29
CA LEU A 83 29.96 8.29 1.60
C LEU A 83 28.89 7.21 1.59
N LEU A 84 28.04 7.11 0.56
CA LEU A 84 27.00 6.08 0.50
C LEU A 84 27.63 4.69 0.48
N SER A 85 28.61 4.50 -0.39
CA SER A 85 29.34 3.24 -0.51
C SER A 85 30.10 2.90 0.79
N SER A 86 30.68 3.90 1.45
CA SER A 86 31.41 3.74 2.71
C SER A 86 30.48 3.40 3.88
N CYS A 87 29.30 4.02 3.97
CA CYS A 87 28.28 3.65 4.97
C CYS A 87 27.84 2.20 4.80
N ILE A 88 27.58 1.76 3.57
CA ILE A 88 27.15 0.38 3.30
C ILE A 88 28.29 -0.62 3.57
N ARG A 89 29.53 -0.32 3.17
CA ARG A 89 30.72 -1.16 3.46
C ARG A 89 30.93 -1.32 4.96
N THR A 90 30.80 -0.23 5.71
CA THR A 90 30.89 -0.23 7.17
C THR A 90 29.78 -1.05 7.80
N LEU A 91 28.56 -0.91 7.30
CA LEU A 91 27.46 -1.74 7.77
C LEU A 91 27.70 -3.23 7.50
N ARG A 92 28.27 -3.60 6.34
CA ARG A 92 28.69 -4.97 6.04
C ARG A 92 29.77 -5.46 7.01
N LYS A 93 30.77 -4.61 7.33
CA LYS A 93 31.82 -4.92 8.30
C LYS A 93 31.23 -5.18 9.69
N PHE A 94 30.32 -4.31 10.16
CA PHE A 94 29.62 -4.53 11.43
C PHE A 94 28.82 -5.82 11.45
N VAL A 95 28.09 -6.13 10.38
CA VAL A 95 27.37 -7.40 10.25
C VAL A 95 28.36 -8.56 10.34
N ALA A 96 29.45 -8.53 9.55
CA ALA A 96 30.44 -9.61 9.48
C ALA A 96 31.15 -9.87 10.81
N GLU A 97 31.60 -8.82 11.50
CA GLU A 97 32.25 -8.91 12.81
C GLU A 97 31.32 -9.50 13.88
N ASN A 98 30.01 -9.27 13.73
CA ASN A 98 29.00 -9.74 14.67
C ASN A 98 28.23 -10.97 14.17
N GLN A 99 28.59 -11.60 13.04
CA GLN A 99 27.90 -12.78 12.49
C GLN A 99 27.88 -13.97 13.46
N ASN A 100 28.92 -14.12 14.29
CA ASN A 100 28.98 -15.17 15.32
C ASN A 100 28.06 -14.89 16.52
N SER A 101 27.68 -13.63 16.71
CA SER A 101 26.63 -13.25 17.65
C SER A 101 25.30 -13.44 16.93
N ARG A 102 24.56 -14.52 17.26
CA ARG A 102 23.20 -14.80 16.76
C ARG A 102 22.18 -13.65 16.96
N ASN A 103 22.61 -12.54 17.54
CA ASN A 103 21.81 -11.41 17.99
C ASN A 103 22.10 -10.10 17.27
N PHE A 104 23.02 -10.03 16.28
CA PHE A 104 23.19 -8.77 15.54
C PHE A 104 21.91 -8.44 14.78
N LYS A 105 21.35 -7.28 15.09
CA LYS A 105 20.11 -6.74 14.56
C LYS A 105 20.39 -5.28 14.25
N LEU A 106 20.20 -4.89 12.99
CA LEU A 106 20.50 -3.55 12.47
C LEU A 106 19.94 -2.45 13.39
N PHE A 107 18.72 -2.66 13.85
CA PHE A 107 17.95 -1.70 14.62
C PHE A 107 18.01 -1.96 16.11
N SER A 108 18.84 -2.87 16.62
CA SER A 108 18.97 -3.05 18.08
C SER A 108 19.79 -1.97 18.77
N HIS A 109 20.60 -1.22 18.01
CA HIS A 109 21.52 -0.24 18.56
C HIS A 109 21.57 1.07 17.77
N GLU A 110 21.99 2.13 18.47
CA GLU A 110 22.14 3.51 17.96
C GLU A 110 22.99 3.57 16.69
N THR A 111 24.13 2.88 16.64
CA THR A 111 25.03 2.90 15.47
C THR A 111 24.33 2.44 14.19
N GLY A 112 23.62 1.31 14.25
CA GLY A 112 22.98 0.74 13.08
C GLY A 112 21.82 1.59 12.58
N PHE A 113 21.03 2.15 13.50
CA PHE A 113 19.97 3.11 13.17
C PHE A 113 20.52 4.40 12.53
N LEU A 114 21.55 5.01 13.11
CA LEU A 114 22.16 6.23 12.57
C LEU A 114 22.81 6.01 11.20
N CYS A 115 23.50 4.88 11.02
CA CYS A 115 24.05 4.49 9.73
C CYS A 115 22.93 4.33 8.68
N PHE A 116 21.82 3.69 9.05
CA PHE A 116 20.68 3.52 8.15
C PHE A 116 20.04 4.86 7.76
N GLN A 117 19.81 5.77 8.72
CA GLN A 117 19.30 7.11 8.44
C GLN A 117 20.25 7.92 7.56
N THR A 118 21.56 7.75 7.75
CA THR A 118 22.58 8.41 6.90
C THR A 118 22.50 7.90 5.46
N ILE A 119 22.31 6.59 5.27
CA ILE A 119 22.08 5.99 3.94
C ILE A 119 20.83 6.60 3.29
N VAL A 120 19.72 6.71 4.02
CA VAL A 120 18.47 7.33 3.52
C VAL A 120 18.70 8.78 3.08
N LEU A 121 19.37 9.59 3.91
CA LEU A 121 19.70 10.98 3.58
C LEU A 121 20.55 11.06 2.31
N LEU A 122 21.60 10.23 2.19
CA LEU A 122 22.47 10.21 1.02
C LEU A 122 21.71 9.78 -0.24
N VAL A 123 20.74 8.88 -0.13
CA VAL A 123 19.85 8.50 -1.24
C VAL A 123 19.03 9.70 -1.72
N GLN A 124 18.41 10.44 -0.81
CA GLN A 124 17.65 11.66 -1.14
C GLN A 124 18.54 12.70 -1.83
N ILE A 125 19.73 12.96 -1.29
CA ILE A 125 20.70 13.90 -1.88
C ILE A 125 21.15 13.42 -3.26
N GLY A 126 21.42 12.13 -3.42
CA GLY A 126 21.80 11.52 -4.69
C GLY A 126 20.74 11.75 -5.77
N ILE A 127 19.46 11.53 -5.44
CA ILE A 127 18.31 11.78 -6.34
C ILE A 127 18.24 13.26 -6.72
N LEU A 128 18.32 14.16 -5.74
CA LEU A 128 18.28 15.61 -5.97
C LEU A 128 19.46 16.10 -6.81
N ALA A 129 20.67 15.59 -6.56
CA ALA A 129 21.86 15.93 -7.32
C ALA A 129 21.73 15.48 -8.78
N HIS A 130 21.31 14.23 -9.00
CA HIS A 130 21.15 13.67 -10.34
C HIS A 130 20.07 14.40 -11.16
N THR A 131 18.95 14.75 -10.52
CA THR A 131 17.86 15.49 -11.16
C THR A 131 18.12 17.00 -11.25
N ASN A 132 19.30 17.49 -10.85
CA ASN A 132 19.64 18.92 -10.78
C ASN A 132 18.69 19.78 -9.91
N ASN A 133 18.08 19.18 -8.88
CA ASN A 133 17.18 19.86 -7.94
C ASN A 133 17.81 20.13 -6.57
N LEU A 134 19.06 19.72 -6.33
CA LEU A 134 19.75 19.97 -5.07
C LEU A 134 19.89 21.48 -4.80
N ASP A 135 20.32 22.26 -5.80
CA ASP A 135 20.40 23.72 -5.67
C ASP A 135 19.03 24.37 -5.50
N ARG A 136 17.99 23.82 -6.14
CA ARG A 136 16.61 24.29 -5.95
C ARG A 136 16.18 24.10 -4.50
N PHE A 137 16.44 22.93 -3.91
CA PHE A 137 16.12 22.65 -2.51
C PHE A 137 16.84 23.61 -1.55
N ARG A 138 18.10 23.96 -1.85
CA ARG A 138 18.90 24.92 -1.07
C ARG A 138 18.29 26.31 -1.06
N LEU A 139 17.74 26.73 -2.19
CA LEU A 139 17.14 28.06 -2.39
C LEU A 139 15.68 28.13 -1.93
N MET A 140 15.04 26.99 -1.61
CA MET A 140 13.69 26.99 -1.05
C MET A 140 13.69 27.68 0.30
N PHE A 141 12.69 28.54 0.51
CA PHE A 141 12.46 29.14 1.82
C PHE A 141 11.93 28.06 2.76
N HIS A 142 12.72 27.69 3.76
CA HIS A 142 12.33 26.77 4.82
C HIS A 142 11.90 27.64 6.01
N PRO A 143 10.59 27.89 6.22
CA PRO A 143 10.08 28.88 7.19
C PRO A 143 10.45 28.54 8.65
N LEU A 144 10.92 27.32 8.88
CA LEU A 144 11.08 26.68 10.17
C LEU A 144 12.45 25.97 10.21
N VAL A 145 13.54 26.73 10.13
CA VAL A 145 14.93 26.25 10.33
C VAL A 145 15.14 25.66 11.75
N SER A 146 14.09 25.59 12.57
CA SER A 146 14.14 25.12 13.95
C SER A 146 13.87 23.61 14.12
N GLN A 147 13.36 22.90 13.10
CA GLN A 147 12.96 21.49 13.23
C GLN A 147 13.60 20.62 12.12
N PRO A 148 14.53 19.70 12.45
CA PRO A 148 15.17 18.83 11.45
C PRO A 148 14.18 17.90 10.76
N GLU A 149 13.13 17.47 11.47
CA GLU A 149 12.14 16.55 10.95
C GLU A 149 11.44 17.17 9.74
N GLU A 150 11.11 18.46 9.79
CA GLU A 150 10.45 19.17 8.68
C GLU A 150 11.35 19.29 7.44
N MET A 151 12.66 19.45 7.62
CA MET A 151 13.59 19.46 6.49
C MET A 151 13.76 18.08 5.88
N LEU A 152 13.80 17.01 6.70
CA LEU A 152 13.82 15.64 6.20
C LEU A 152 12.52 15.28 5.47
N ILE A 153 11.36 15.74 5.97
CA ILE A 153 10.06 15.62 5.28
C ILE A 153 10.11 16.35 3.94
N SER A 154 10.57 17.60 3.93
CA SER A 154 10.67 18.40 2.70
C SER A 154 11.60 17.76 1.66
N LEU A 155 12.72 17.17 2.11
CA LEU A 155 13.63 16.39 1.25
C LEU A 155 12.93 15.16 0.66
N ALA A 156 12.22 14.40 1.50
CA ALA A 156 11.49 13.22 1.06
C ALA A 156 10.39 13.58 0.05
N GLU A 157 9.55 14.57 0.36
CA GLU A 157 8.47 15.05 -0.51
C GLU A 157 8.99 15.55 -1.84
N LEU A 158 10.08 16.34 -1.86
CA LEU A 158 10.67 16.77 -3.12
C LEU A 158 11.19 15.58 -3.94
N GLY A 159 11.79 14.58 -3.29
CA GLY A 159 12.21 13.35 -3.96
C GLY A 159 11.05 12.59 -4.59
N ILE A 160 9.91 12.46 -3.88
CA ILE A 160 8.68 11.84 -4.36
C ILE A 160 8.12 12.60 -5.58
N VAL A 161 8.01 13.93 -5.49
CA VAL A 161 7.53 14.77 -6.61
C VAL A 161 8.42 14.62 -7.85
N LEU A 162 9.73 14.44 -7.67
CA LEU A 162 10.65 14.23 -8.79
C LEU A 162 10.50 12.85 -9.42
N MET A 163 10.23 11.83 -8.59
CA MET A 163 9.86 10.50 -9.08
C MET A 163 8.59 10.55 -9.92
N GLU A 164 7.51 11.16 -9.41
CA GLU A 164 6.23 11.31 -10.14
C GLU A 164 6.43 12.03 -11.49
N ARG A 165 7.25 13.09 -11.51
CA ARG A 165 7.58 13.79 -12.77
C ARG A 165 8.30 12.90 -13.76
N SER A 166 9.15 12.00 -13.28
CA SER A 166 9.90 11.08 -14.14
C SER A 166 9.01 10.04 -14.81
N GLU A 167 7.78 9.77 -14.32
CA GLU A 167 6.83 8.79 -14.89
C GLU A 167 6.50 9.04 -16.37
N HIS A 168 6.69 10.27 -16.85
CA HIS A 168 6.48 10.65 -18.24
C HIS A 168 7.69 10.37 -19.14
N GLU A 169 8.82 9.92 -18.58
CA GLU A 169 10.04 9.61 -19.30
C GLU A 169 10.14 8.11 -19.65
N PRO A 170 10.77 7.76 -20.80
CA PRO A 170 11.09 6.38 -21.10
C PRO A 170 12.05 5.81 -20.05
N ASN A 171 11.67 4.70 -19.41
CA ASN A 171 12.34 4.15 -18.23
C ASN A 171 12.37 5.10 -17.01
N ALA A 172 11.28 5.86 -16.80
CA ALA A 172 11.01 6.74 -15.66
C ALA A 172 11.75 6.41 -14.36
N ARG A 173 11.55 5.18 -13.86
CA ARG A 173 12.11 4.71 -12.58
C ARG A 173 13.64 4.71 -12.53
N ARG A 174 14.28 4.52 -13.67
CA ARG A 174 15.75 4.51 -13.77
C ARG A 174 16.24 5.90 -14.03
N SER A 175 15.56 6.66 -14.88
CA SER A 175 16.02 7.99 -15.29
C SER A 175 16.17 8.91 -14.08
N PHE A 176 15.26 8.84 -13.10
CA PHE A 176 15.37 9.65 -11.88
C PHE A 176 16.47 9.19 -10.90
N LEU A 177 16.94 7.94 -11.01
CA LEU A 177 18.00 7.37 -10.15
C LEU A 177 19.41 7.53 -10.72
N GLY A 178 19.53 7.91 -12.00
CA GLY A 178 20.80 8.12 -12.67
C GLY A 178 21.56 6.82 -12.91
N PRO A 179 21.10 5.99 -13.86
CA PRO A 179 21.64 4.68 -14.10
C PRO A 179 22.99 4.77 -14.80
N PHE A 180 23.97 4.08 -14.23
CA PHE A 180 25.31 3.98 -14.80
C PHE A 180 25.70 2.50 -14.93
N ILE A 181 26.17 2.11 -16.11
CA ILE A 181 26.76 0.80 -16.36
C ILE A 181 28.25 1.03 -16.61
N SER A 182 29.08 0.45 -15.75
CA SER A 182 30.53 0.49 -15.91
C SER A 182 31.00 -0.39 -17.08
N GLN A 183 32.27 -0.26 -17.46
CA GLN A 183 32.87 -1.10 -18.51
C GLN A 183 32.87 -2.60 -18.16
N THR A 184 32.84 -2.95 -16.88
CA THR A 184 32.75 -4.33 -16.39
C THR A 184 31.32 -4.86 -16.36
N GLY A 185 30.34 -4.05 -16.80
CA GLY A 185 28.91 -4.37 -16.73
C GLY A 185 28.29 -4.17 -15.35
N GLN A 186 29.05 -3.70 -14.35
CA GLN A 186 28.51 -3.40 -13.03
C GLN A 186 27.56 -2.20 -13.12
N ARG A 187 26.34 -2.41 -12.62
CA ARG A 187 25.25 -1.43 -12.59
C ARG A 187 25.30 -0.63 -11.30
N THR A 188 25.03 0.66 -11.39
CA THR A 188 25.11 1.58 -10.25
C THR A 188 24.12 2.73 -10.42
N PHE A 189 23.37 3.04 -9.36
CA PHE A 189 22.58 4.28 -9.25
C PHE A 189 23.29 5.31 -8.36
N LEU A 190 22.85 6.57 -8.39
CA LEU A 190 23.27 7.59 -7.42
C LEU A 190 24.80 7.77 -7.35
N LYS A 191 25.46 7.78 -8.52
CA LYS A 191 26.94 7.88 -8.62
C LYS A 191 27.51 9.13 -7.93
N SER A 192 26.71 10.19 -7.86
CA SER A 192 27.03 11.44 -7.18
C SER A 192 27.36 11.28 -5.70
N VAL A 193 26.86 10.26 -5.01
CA VAL A 193 27.09 10.08 -3.55
C VAL A 193 27.89 8.82 -3.22
N GLY A 194 28.52 8.22 -4.25
CA GLY A 194 29.39 7.06 -4.11
C GLY A 194 28.89 5.82 -4.84
N GLY A 195 27.66 5.88 -5.35
CA GLY A 195 27.04 4.78 -6.05
C GLY A 195 26.34 3.79 -5.12
N PHE A 196 25.25 3.23 -5.63
CA PHE A 196 24.48 2.15 -5.02
C PHE A 196 24.39 1.00 -6.03
N THR A 197 24.83 -0.21 -5.65
CA THR A 197 24.98 -1.33 -6.59
C THR A 197 23.93 -2.43 -6.35
N ASP A 198 23.81 -3.37 -7.30
CA ASP A 198 22.95 -4.55 -7.14
C ASP A 198 23.26 -5.34 -5.86
N SER A 199 24.56 -5.48 -5.53
CA SER A 199 24.99 -6.16 -4.29
C SER A 199 24.54 -5.41 -3.05
N ASP A 200 24.48 -4.09 -3.10
CA ASP A 200 24.05 -3.25 -1.98
C ASP A 200 22.53 -3.34 -1.77
N ALA A 201 21.76 -3.36 -2.86
CA ALA A 201 20.33 -3.61 -2.83
C ALA A 201 20.01 -4.96 -2.16
N GLU A 202 20.67 -6.04 -2.60
CA GLU A 202 20.47 -7.38 -2.04
C GLU A 202 20.88 -7.48 -0.58
N PHE A 203 22.00 -6.85 -0.21
CA PHE A 203 22.49 -6.82 1.17
C PHE A 203 21.53 -6.07 2.10
N LEU A 204 21.11 -4.86 1.73
CA LEU A 204 20.21 -4.07 2.55
C LEU A 204 18.83 -4.72 2.65
N LEU A 205 18.30 -5.27 1.55
CA LEU A 205 17.02 -5.99 1.58
C LEU A 205 17.09 -7.17 2.56
N LYS A 206 18.14 -7.99 2.48
CA LYS A 206 18.33 -9.12 3.39
C LYS A 206 18.44 -8.66 4.85
N LEU A 207 19.18 -7.59 5.10
CA LEU A 207 19.40 -7.07 6.45
C LEU A 207 18.13 -6.48 7.06
N LEU A 208 17.38 -5.69 6.29
CA LEU A 208 16.10 -5.13 6.70
C LEU A 208 15.06 -6.22 6.95
N TRP A 209 15.01 -7.22 6.07
CA TRP A 209 14.10 -8.35 6.22
C TRP A 209 14.37 -9.18 7.47
N GLN A 210 15.64 -9.43 7.78
CA GLN A 210 16.05 -10.15 8.99
C GLN A 210 15.66 -9.41 10.28
N ASP A 211 15.57 -8.08 10.24
CA ASP A 211 15.19 -7.25 11.38
C ASP A 211 13.80 -6.57 11.22
N ARG A 212 12.92 -7.16 10.39
CA ARG A 212 11.62 -6.60 9.98
C ARG A 212 10.70 -6.22 11.15
N LYS A 213 10.81 -6.94 12.28
CA LYS A 213 10.00 -6.66 13.49
C LYS A 213 10.44 -5.35 14.13
N ARG A 214 11.75 -5.15 14.32
CA ARG A 214 12.30 -3.88 14.82
C ARG A 214 12.13 -2.74 13.83
N PHE A 215 12.22 -3.02 12.53
CA PHE A 215 11.88 -2.06 11.48
C PHE A 215 10.46 -1.52 11.69
N SER A 216 9.47 -2.40 11.91
CA SER A 216 8.08 -2.00 12.15
C SER A 216 7.91 -1.21 13.44
N GLU A 217 8.55 -1.65 14.54
CA GLU A 217 8.55 -0.91 15.80
C GLU A 217 9.11 0.51 15.65
N LEU A 218 10.13 0.68 14.81
CA LEU A 218 10.72 1.98 14.51
C LEU A 218 9.77 2.85 13.70
N CYS A 219 9.12 2.31 12.66
CA CYS A 219 8.13 3.04 11.88
C CYS A 219 7.03 3.65 12.76
N VAL A 220 6.59 2.94 13.81
CA VAL A 220 5.59 3.43 14.77
C VAL A 220 6.13 4.55 15.66
N ARG A 221 7.41 4.47 16.07
CA ARG A 221 7.97 5.30 17.14
C ARG A 221 8.73 6.52 16.65
N VAL A 222 9.19 6.49 15.40
CA VAL A 222 10.06 7.52 14.84
C VAL A 222 9.54 7.93 13.48
N GLN A 223 9.18 9.21 13.34
CA GLN A 223 8.90 9.78 12.03
C GLN A 223 10.20 9.76 11.21
N SER A 224 10.27 8.84 10.26
CA SER A 224 11.49 8.56 9.49
C SER A 224 11.25 8.80 8.00
N PRO A 225 11.01 10.05 7.59
CA PRO A 225 10.71 10.39 6.20
C PRO A 225 11.86 9.98 5.27
N GLY A 226 11.51 9.56 4.06
CA GLY A 226 12.46 9.20 3.02
C GLY A 226 12.76 7.72 2.88
N TRP A 227 12.30 6.87 3.79
CA TRP A 227 12.53 5.43 3.67
C TRP A 227 11.85 4.85 2.43
N ALA A 228 10.73 5.45 1.97
CA ALA A 228 10.10 5.08 0.70
C ALA A 228 11.11 5.16 -0.45
N LEU A 229 11.85 6.27 -0.58
CA LEU A 229 12.83 6.45 -1.66
C LEU A 229 13.94 5.40 -1.64
N LEU A 230 14.42 5.00 -0.44
CA LEU A 230 15.40 3.91 -0.34
C LEU A 230 14.79 2.56 -0.76
N LEU A 231 13.57 2.24 -0.32
CA LEU A 231 12.89 1.00 -0.72
C LEU A 231 12.64 0.95 -2.24
N LEU A 232 12.31 2.10 -2.84
CA LEU A 232 12.16 2.26 -4.28
C LEU A 232 13.48 2.06 -5.04
N VAL A 233 14.60 2.58 -4.52
CA VAL A 233 15.94 2.35 -5.10
C VAL A 233 16.29 0.86 -5.08
N ILE A 234 16.05 0.17 -3.96
CA ILE A 234 16.22 -1.28 -3.84
C ILE A 234 15.33 -1.99 -4.89
N GLY A 235 14.08 -1.57 -5.00
CA GLY A 235 13.11 -2.08 -5.96
C GLY A 235 13.53 -1.91 -7.41
N ALA A 236 14.07 -0.75 -7.78
CA ALA A 236 14.54 -0.47 -9.13
C ALA A 236 15.72 -1.38 -9.53
N HIS A 237 16.62 -1.70 -8.58
CA HIS A 237 17.68 -2.69 -8.80
C HIS A 237 17.12 -4.09 -9.03
N MET A 238 16.16 -4.52 -8.21
CA MET A 238 15.50 -5.81 -8.39
C MET A 238 14.75 -5.88 -9.73
N GLN A 239 14.05 -4.82 -10.12
CA GLN A 239 13.30 -4.77 -11.38
C GLN A 239 14.26 -4.84 -12.58
N TRP A 240 15.41 -4.17 -12.51
CA TRP A 240 16.44 -4.30 -13.54
C TRP A 240 16.99 -5.72 -13.64
N LYS A 241 17.28 -6.36 -12.52
CA LYS A 241 17.70 -7.76 -12.53
C LYS A 241 16.63 -8.66 -13.18
N SER A 242 15.33 -8.33 -13.00
CA SER A 242 14.21 -9.08 -13.58
C SER A 242 14.13 -9.04 -15.12
N GLU A 243 14.56 -7.94 -15.75
CA GLU A 243 14.63 -7.82 -17.21
C GLU A 243 15.70 -8.73 -17.82
N SER A 244 16.75 -9.04 -17.06
CA SER A 244 17.78 -9.99 -17.49
C SER A 244 17.46 -11.44 -17.13
N ALA A 245 16.62 -11.69 -16.12
CA ALA A 245 16.25 -13.04 -15.68
C ALA A 245 15.00 -12.99 -14.79
N TYR A 246 14.08 -13.95 -14.94
CA TYR A 246 12.92 -14.07 -14.05
C TYR A 246 13.35 -14.12 -12.57
N ILE A 247 12.76 -13.26 -11.73
CA ILE A 247 12.99 -13.25 -10.28
C ILE A 247 11.76 -13.89 -9.61
N PRO A 248 11.92 -15.01 -8.88
CA PRO A 248 10.82 -15.65 -8.17
C PRO A 248 10.17 -14.73 -7.14
N TYR A 249 8.86 -14.88 -6.93
CA TYR A 249 8.07 -14.10 -5.98
C TYR A 249 8.69 -14.06 -4.57
N GLY A 250 9.19 -15.20 -4.08
CA GLY A 250 9.84 -15.29 -2.76
C GLY A 250 11.06 -14.38 -2.57
N GLN A 251 11.68 -13.87 -3.64
CA GLN A 251 12.76 -12.87 -3.55
C GLN A 251 12.22 -11.42 -3.52
N TRP A 252 11.02 -11.17 -4.05
CA TRP A 252 10.35 -9.88 -4.05
C TRP A 252 9.50 -9.64 -2.80
N MET A 253 8.88 -10.70 -2.28
CA MET A 253 7.97 -10.65 -1.12
C MET A 253 8.58 -9.92 0.09
N PRO A 254 9.88 -10.07 0.42
CA PRO A 254 10.50 -9.27 1.48
C PRO A 254 10.40 -7.75 1.26
N LEU A 255 10.64 -7.29 0.03
CA LEU A 255 10.61 -5.87 -0.30
C LEU A 255 9.18 -5.34 -0.24
N GLU A 256 8.24 -6.05 -0.86
CA GLU A 256 6.82 -5.69 -0.83
C GLU A 256 6.27 -5.62 0.61
N THR A 257 6.63 -6.59 1.45
CA THR A 257 6.24 -6.62 2.86
C THR A 257 6.84 -5.44 3.64
N LEU A 258 8.10 -5.08 3.38
CA LEU A 258 8.74 -3.90 4.00
C LEU A 258 8.07 -2.60 3.53
N CYS A 259 7.73 -2.50 2.24
CA CYS A 259 6.96 -1.39 1.66
C CYS A 259 5.60 -1.21 2.35
N PHE A 260 4.84 -2.30 2.55
CA PHE A 260 3.57 -2.23 3.27
C PHE A 260 3.76 -1.77 4.72
N ARG A 261 4.77 -2.29 5.44
CA ARG A 261 5.05 -1.89 6.83
C ARG A 261 5.34 -0.41 6.95
N TYR A 262 6.17 0.11 6.06
CA TYR A 262 6.52 1.52 6.08
C TYR A 262 5.31 2.40 5.71
N SER A 263 4.56 2.02 4.67
CA SER A 263 3.43 2.81 4.18
C SER A 263 2.31 3.00 5.20
N LEU A 264 2.16 2.07 6.14
CA LEU A 264 1.17 2.19 7.22
C LEU A 264 1.50 3.32 8.20
N HIS A 265 2.77 3.73 8.29
CA HIS A 265 3.23 4.76 9.20
C HIS A 265 3.82 6.00 8.51
N SER A 266 3.99 5.95 7.18
CA SER A 266 4.56 7.06 6.41
C SER A 266 3.55 8.16 6.12
N SER A 267 4.04 9.28 5.57
CA SER A 267 3.21 10.32 4.98
C SER A 267 2.35 9.79 3.83
N ALA A 268 1.29 10.53 3.47
CA ALA A 268 0.39 10.15 2.39
C ALA A 268 1.11 10.09 1.02
N SER A 269 2.01 11.03 0.75
CA SER A 269 2.82 11.07 -0.48
C SER A 269 3.76 9.87 -0.59
N GLU A 270 4.43 9.49 0.49
CA GLU A 270 5.29 8.31 0.50
C GLU A 270 4.50 7.00 0.35
N ALA A 271 3.32 6.91 0.98
CA ALA A 271 2.45 5.76 0.82
C ALA A 271 1.93 5.63 -0.62
N ASP A 272 1.65 6.75 -1.29
CA ASP A 272 1.21 6.77 -2.68
C ASP A 272 2.32 6.30 -3.63
N ALA A 273 3.53 6.84 -3.48
CA ALA A 273 4.69 6.40 -4.24
C ALA A 273 4.98 4.90 -4.08
N ILE A 274 4.83 4.37 -2.87
CA ILE A 274 4.94 2.92 -2.63
C ILE A 274 3.79 2.15 -3.30
N GLY A 275 2.57 2.69 -3.25
CA GLY A 275 1.40 2.12 -3.92
C GLY A 275 1.63 1.92 -5.41
N VAL A 276 2.04 2.99 -6.11
CA VAL A 276 2.40 2.96 -7.53
C VAL A 276 3.51 1.94 -7.78
N PHE A 277 4.55 1.94 -6.92
CA PHE A 277 5.65 1.01 -7.04
C PHE A 277 5.23 -0.46 -6.95
N CYS A 278 4.49 -0.80 -5.90
CA CYS A 278 4.01 -2.16 -5.67
C CYS A 278 3.04 -2.58 -6.77
N GLU A 279 2.16 -1.69 -7.25
CA GLU A 279 1.19 -2.02 -8.30
C GLU A 279 1.88 -2.43 -9.60
N GLU A 280 2.81 -1.63 -10.13
CA GLU A 280 3.54 -2.00 -11.36
C GLU A 280 4.39 -3.26 -11.15
N THR A 281 4.92 -3.47 -9.96
CA THR A 281 5.73 -4.66 -9.64
C THR A 281 4.88 -5.93 -9.61
N VAL A 282 3.57 -5.80 -9.36
CA VAL A 282 2.60 -6.89 -9.27
C VAL A 282 1.75 -7.04 -10.56
N GLN A 283 1.66 -6.02 -11.42
CA GLN A 283 0.79 -5.98 -12.61
C GLN A 283 0.99 -7.15 -13.58
N ASP A 284 2.23 -7.58 -13.82
CA ASP A 284 2.54 -8.68 -14.74
C ASP A 284 2.56 -10.06 -14.07
N ARG A 285 2.20 -10.14 -12.79
CA ARG A 285 2.22 -11.41 -12.05
C ARG A 285 0.87 -12.09 -12.18
N PRO A 286 0.84 -13.40 -12.47
CA PRO A 286 -0.40 -14.17 -12.46
C PRO A 286 -1.15 -13.88 -11.16
N ASP A 287 -2.44 -13.60 -11.27
CA ASP A 287 -3.27 -13.54 -10.09
C ASP A 287 -3.29 -14.97 -9.52
N HIS A 288 -2.63 -15.20 -8.39
CA HIS A 288 -2.59 -16.52 -7.74
C HIS A 288 -3.99 -17.03 -7.35
N ASP A 289 -5.03 -16.20 -7.54
CA ASP A 289 -6.43 -16.59 -7.46
C ASP A 289 -6.81 -17.60 -8.58
N GLU A 290 -6.03 -17.69 -9.66
CA GLU A 290 -6.24 -18.66 -10.75
C GLU A 290 -5.49 -20.00 -10.55
N GLU A 291 -4.56 -20.09 -9.59
CA GLU A 291 -3.86 -21.33 -9.25
C GLU A 291 -4.02 -21.68 -7.76
N PRO A 292 -4.76 -22.74 -7.40
CA PRO A 292 -5.04 -23.14 -6.02
C PRO A 292 -3.84 -23.75 -5.29
N ASP A 293 -2.61 -23.35 -5.63
CA ASP A 293 -1.41 -23.82 -4.95
C ASP A 293 -1.22 -23.05 -3.63
N ASP A 294 -1.99 -23.49 -2.63
CA ASP A 294 -1.77 -23.27 -1.20
C ASP A 294 -0.30 -23.54 -0.78
N GLU A 295 0.48 -24.29 -1.56
CA GLU A 295 1.90 -24.60 -1.32
C GLU A 295 2.83 -23.37 -1.27
N CYS A 296 2.51 -22.28 -1.98
CA CYS A 296 3.31 -21.05 -1.86
C CYS A 296 3.09 -20.34 -0.51
N TYR A 297 1.93 -20.53 0.11
CA TYR A 297 1.52 -19.84 1.33
C TYR A 297 1.79 -20.66 2.61
N GLU A 298 1.91 -21.99 2.53
CA GLU A 298 2.48 -22.79 3.64
C GLU A 298 3.92 -22.34 3.99
N LYS A 299 4.59 -21.63 3.08
CA LYS A 299 5.90 -20.99 3.27
C LYS A 299 5.79 -19.48 3.45
N SER A 300 4.69 -18.98 4.00
CA SER A 300 4.55 -17.56 4.30
C SER A 300 5.75 -17.05 5.11
N LEU A 301 6.35 -15.99 4.60
CA LEU A 301 7.43 -15.27 5.25
C LEU A 301 6.93 -14.39 6.42
N VAL A 302 5.61 -14.33 6.63
CA VAL A 302 4.92 -13.49 7.60
C VAL A 302 4.35 -14.39 8.70
N ASP A 303 4.80 -14.20 9.93
CA ASP A 303 4.26 -14.95 11.07
C ASP A 303 2.99 -14.29 11.66
N ALA A 304 2.33 -14.97 12.60
CA ALA A 304 1.10 -14.44 13.21
C ALA A 304 1.31 -13.10 13.95
N GLU A 305 2.50 -12.87 14.52
CA GLU A 305 2.84 -11.60 15.16
C GLU A 305 2.97 -10.48 14.12
N ASP A 306 3.63 -10.79 13.00
CA ASP A 306 3.75 -9.89 11.86
C ASP A 306 2.36 -9.50 11.32
N ALA A 307 1.49 -10.48 11.06
CA ALA A 307 0.12 -10.25 10.57
C ALA A 307 -0.71 -9.38 11.53
N ARG A 308 -0.62 -9.65 12.84
CA ARG A 308 -1.28 -8.84 13.87
C ARG A 308 -0.76 -7.40 13.87
N GLY A 309 0.56 -7.22 13.74
CA GLY A 309 1.19 -5.90 13.67
C GLY A 309 0.69 -5.09 12.48
N PHE A 310 0.58 -5.72 11.30
CA PHE A 310 0.01 -5.10 10.11
C PHE A 310 -1.45 -4.65 10.29
N LEU A 311 -2.30 -5.52 10.84
CA LEU A 311 -3.71 -5.19 11.06
C LEU A 311 -3.87 -4.01 12.02
N LEU A 312 -3.11 -4.01 13.13
CA LEU A 312 -3.14 -2.91 14.10
C LEU A 312 -2.67 -1.60 13.45
N ALA A 313 -1.57 -1.62 12.72
CA ALA A 313 -1.06 -0.46 12.02
C ALA A 313 -2.04 0.08 10.96
N PHE A 314 -2.77 -0.79 10.26
CA PHE A 314 -3.84 -0.39 9.35
C PHE A 314 -4.99 0.29 10.09
N ILE A 315 -5.46 -0.31 11.20
CA ILE A 315 -6.53 0.25 12.02
C ILE A 315 -6.12 1.64 12.53
N ASP A 316 -4.95 1.76 13.17
CA ASP A 316 -4.42 3.02 13.70
C ASP A 316 -4.37 4.10 12.61
N ARG A 317 -3.86 3.76 11.42
CA ARG A 317 -3.78 4.69 10.29
C ARG A 317 -5.17 5.17 9.84
N THR A 318 -6.13 4.26 9.74
CA THR A 318 -7.51 4.63 9.36
C THR A 318 -8.19 5.49 10.42
N ASP A 319 -7.95 5.23 11.69
CA ASP A 319 -8.52 5.98 12.80
C ASP A 319 -7.94 7.42 12.90
N LEU A 320 -6.71 7.62 12.41
CA LEU A 320 -6.08 8.94 12.27
C LEU A 320 -6.56 9.72 11.02
N PHE A 321 -7.60 9.24 10.31
CA PHE A 321 -8.12 9.83 9.07
C PHE A 321 -7.07 10.02 7.96
N GLN A 322 -6.05 9.16 7.93
CA GLN A 322 -5.04 9.15 6.86
C GLN A 322 -5.09 7.83 6.08
N PRO A 323 -6.22 7.52 5.43
CA PRO A 323 -6.38 6.24 4.75
C PRO A 323 -5.30 6.02 3.69
N LEU A 324 -4.97 4.75 3.43
CA LEU A 324 -4.05 4.40 2.35
C LEU A 324 -4.65 4.81 1.00
N PRO A 325 -3.81 5.23 0.03
CA PRO A 325 -4.23 5.37 -1.36
C PRO A 325 -4.90 4.08 -1.86
N VAL A 326 -5.89 4.21 -2.74
CA VAL A 326 -6.72 3.09 -3.22
C VAL A 326 -5.88 1.96 -3.84
N SER A 327 -4.86 2.31 -4.63
CA SER A 327 -3.91 1.37 -5.25
C SER A 327 -3.20 0.51 -4.20
N LEU A 328 -2.65 1.14 -3.17
CA LEU A 328 -1.97 0.47 -2.08
C LEU A 328 -2.93 -0.28 -1.15
N GLY A 329 -4.06 0.33 -0.81
CA GLY A 329 -5.09 -0.27 0.02
C GLY A 329 -5.57 -1.60 -0.54
N ARG A 330 -5.76 -1.68 -1.87
CA ARG A 330 -6.09 -2.93 -2.58
C ARG A 330 -5.03 -4.00 -2.34
N LEU A 331 -3.75 -3.67 -2.50
CA LEU A 331 -2.65 -4.63 -2.33
C LEU A 331 -2.55 -5.10 -0.88
N VAL A 332 -2.71 -4.18 0.09
CA VAL A 332 -2.71 -4.52 1.51
C VAL A 332 -3.91 -5.40 1.89
N LEU A 333 -5.10 -5.14 1.35
CA LEU A 333 -6.27 -5.99 1.56
C LEU A 333 -6.09 -7.38 0.91
N ARG A 334 -5.46 -7.45 -0.28
CA ARG A 334 -5.11 -8.73 -0.90
C ARG A 334 -4.14 -9.51 -0.01
N PHE A 335 -3.12 -8.84 0.52
CA PHE A 335 -2.17 -9.42 1.47
C PHE A 335 -2.87 -9.94 2.73
N PHE A 336 -3.78 -9.15 3.31
CA PHE A 336 -4.63 -9.60 4.43
C PHE A 336 -5.45 -10.82 4.05
N ARG A 337 -6.14 -10.77 2.91
CA ARG A 337 -6.90 -11.91 2.42
C ARG A 337 -6.03 -13.16 2.33
N GLN A 338 -4.78 -13.06 1.90
CA GLN A 338 -3.88 -14.20 1.69
C GLN A 338 -3.27 -14.75 2.99
N GLU A 339 -2.86 -13.87 3.92
CA GLU A 339 -1.96 -14.19 5.03
C GLU A 339 -2.65 -14.35 6.39
N LEU A 340 -3.97 -14.20 6.46
CA LEU A 340 -4.67 -14.15 7.73
C LEU A 340 -5.04 -15.53 8.29
N ILE A 341 -4.16 -15.99 9.16
CA ILE A 341 -4.34 -17.05 10.14
C ILE A 341 -5.48 -16.68 11.11
N ILE A 342 -6.30 -17.68 11.44
CA ILE A 342 -7.54 -17.68 12.24
C ILE A 342 -7.47 -16.87 13.56
N GLU A 343 -6.29 -16.61 14.11
CA GLU A 343 -6.08 -16.04 15.45
C GLU A 343 -6.33 -14.51 15.56
N SER A 344 -6.46 -13.80 14.44
CA SER A 344 -6.67 -12.33 14.45
C SER A 344 -8.07 -11.88 14.02
N ALA A 345 -9.06 -12.79 14.01
CA ALA A 345 -10.42 -12.55 13.48
C ALA A 345 -11.07 -11.23 13.90
N ASN A 346 -10.96 -10.85 15.18
CA ASN A 346 -11.50 -9.60 15.70
C ASN A 346 -10.92 -8.36 15.00
N LEU A 347 -9.61 -8.34 14.75
CA LEU A 347 -8.93 -7.24 14.07
C LEU A 347 -9.33 -7.17 12.59
N ILE A 348 -9.49 -8.32 11.94
CA ILE A 348 -9.95 -8.40 10.54
C ILE A 348 -11.35 -7.79 10.41
N ALA A 349 -12.24 -8.11 11.34
CA ALA A 349 -13.59 -7.55 11.35
C ALA A 349 -13.57 -6.01 11.48
N VAL A 350 -12.64 -5.46 12.29
CA VAL A 350 -12.43 -4.00 12.38
C VAL A 350 -11.87 -3.44 11.07
N VAL A 351 -10.87 -4.09 10.46
CA VAL A 351 -10.32 -3.69 9.15
C VAL A 351 -11.41 -3.66 8.07
N ILE A 352 -12.30 -4.65 8.01
CA ILE A 352 -13.44 -4.66 7.10
C ILE A 352 -14.33 -3.44 7.34
N GLY A 353 -14.67 -3.15 8.60
CA GLY A 353 -15.48 -1.99 8.98
C GLY A 353 -14.85 -0.65 8.64
N ASN A 354 -13.55 -0.50 8.87
CA ASN A 354 -12.80 0.72 8.55
C ASN A 354 -12.67 0.91 7.04
N THR A 355 -12.44 -0.18 6.29
CA THR A 355 -12.43 -0.19 4.82
C THR A 355 -13.78 0.23 4.25
N CYS A 356 -14.90 -0.31 4.76
CA CYS A 356 -16.25 0.12 4.36
C CYS A 356 -16.45 1.63 4.57
N SER A 357 -15.99 2.16 5.71
CA SER A 357 -16.10 3.59 6.04
C SER A 357 -15.27 4.46 5.10
N HIS A 358 -14.09 3.99 4.73
CA HIS A 358 -13.23 4.68 3.80
C HIS A 358 -13.85 4.72 2.40
N ILE A 359 -14.39 3.60 1.90
CA ILE A 359 -15.10 3.56 0.62
C ILE A 359 -16.29 4.53 0.64
N TRP A 360 -17.07 4.58 1.73
CA TRP A 360 -18.14 5.58 1.88
C TRP A 360 -17.63 7.02 1.74
N THR A 361 -16.55 7.34 2.46
CA THR A 361 -15.94 8.68 2.41
C THR A 361 -15.49 9.01 0.99
N LEU A 362 -14.88 8.06 0.28
CA LEU A 362 -14.51 8.23 -1.13
C LEU A 362 -15.74 8.52 -1.99
N LEU A 363 -16.82 7.74 -1.86
CA LEU A 363 -18.06 7.95 -2.61
C LEU A 363 -18.72 9.32 -2.34
N GLU A 364 -18.69 9.78 -1.09
CA GLU A 364 -19.28 11.07 -0.70
C GLU A 364 -18.45 12.26 -1.21
N THR A 365 -17.13 12.20 -1.04
CA THR A 365 -16.21 13.27 -1.47
C THR A 365 -16.16 13.46 -2.98
N THR A 366 -16.42 12.40 -3.73
CA THR A 366 -16.37 12.40 -5.21
C THR A 366 -17.75 12.49 -5.87
N ALA A 367 -18.85 12.56 -5.09
CA ALA A 367 -20.20 12.68 -5.61
C ALA A 367 -20.42 13.94 -6.48
N GLY A 368 -19.53 14.93 -6.38
CA GLY A 368 -19.48 16.11 -7.28
C GLY A 368 -18.76 15.89 -8.62
N ASP A 369 -17.92 14.86 -8.74
CA ASP A 369 -17.06 14.52 -9.89
C ASP A 369 -17.33 13.08 -10.39
N SER A 370 -18.61 12.73 -10.57
CA SER A 370 -19.07 11.36 -10.80
C SER A 370 -18.52 10.66 -12.07
N GLU A 371 -17.97 11.41 -13.03
CA GLU A 371 -17.30 10.83 -14.20
C GLU A 371 -15.97 10.13 -13.85
N HIS A 372 -15.30 10.52 -12.77
CA HIS A 372 -13.97 10.02 -12.43
C HIS A 372 -13.96 8.72 -11.60
N LEU A 373 -14.97 8.47 -10.75
CA LEU A 373 -14.99 7.26 -9.92
C LEU A 373 -15.37 5.99 -10.69
N SER A 374 -16.42 6.08 -11.51
CA SER A 374 -16.96 4.94 -12.27
C SER A 374 -15.98 4.40 -13.33
N THR A 375 -15.05 5.25 -13.75
CA THR A 375 -13.94 4.95 -14.67
C THR A 375 -12.66 4.54 -13.94
N ASN A 376 -12.56 4.75 -12.63
CA ASN A 376 -11.38 4.40 -11.85
C ASN A 376 -11.33 2.90 -11.57
N VAL A 377 -10.59 2.19 -12.41
CA VAL A 377 -10.32 0.74 -12.29
C VAL A 377 -9.78 0.39 -10.89
N GLY A 378 -8.94 1.26 -10.31
CA GLY A 378 -8.37 1.07 -8.97
C GLY A 378 -9.43 1.02 -7.87
N PHE A 379 -10.45 1.89 -7.93
CA PHE A 379 -11.54 1.91 -6.95
C PHE A 379 -12.36 0.62 -6.97
N ASN A 380 -12.71 0.14 -8.17
CA ASN A 380 -13.44 -1.13 -8.30
C ASN A 380 -12.61 -2.30 -7.76
N GLN A 381 -11.32 -2.36 -8.09
CA GLN A 381 -10.44 -3.41 -7.57
C GLN A 381 -10.27 -3.34 -6.05
N TYR A 382 -10.23 -2.15 -5.46
CA TYR A 382 -10.19 -1.99 -4.00
C TYR A 382 -11.46 -2.55 -3.34
N ALA A 383 -12.63 -2.25 -3.90
CA ALA A 383 -13.89 -2.85 -3.46
C ALA A 383 -13.89 -4.38 -3.62
N THR A 384 -13.38 -4.91 -4.74
CA THR A 384 -13.22 -6.36 -4.95
C THR A 384 -12.41 -7.02 -3.84
N GLN A 385 -11.29 -6.42 -3.43
CA GLN A 385 -10.46 -6.98 -2.36
C GLN A 385 -11.15 -6.94 -0.99
N LEU A 386 -11.96 -5.91 -0.72
CA LEU A 386 -12.83 -5.91 0.47
C LEU A 386 -13.81 -7.08 0.43
N PHE A 387 -14.50 -7.31 -0.69
CA PHE A 387 -15.46 -8.42 -0.80
C PHE A 387 -14.79 -9.78 -0.66
N GLY A 388 -13.65 -9.99 -1.33
CA GLY A 388 -12.87 -11.21 -1.17
C GLY A 388 -12.39 -11.43 0.27
N LEU A 389 -12.05 -10.35 1.00
CA LEU A 389 -11.72 -10.44 2.42
C LEU A 389 -12.93 -10.83 3.29
N ILE A 390 -14.11 -10.26 3.01
CA ILE A 390 -15.35 -10.63 3.71
C ILE A 390 -15.71 -12.09 3.45
N ASP A 391 -15.67 -12.53 2.20
CA ASP A 391 -15.98 -13.91 1.81
C ASP A 391 -15.06 -14.91 2.51
N ARG A 392 -13.73 -14.69 2.44
CA ARG A 392 -12.77 -15.57 3.10
C ARG A 392 -12.93 -15.57 4.62
N PHE A 393 -13.17 -14.40 5.23
CA PHE A 393 -13.42 -14.29 6.67
C PHE A 393 -14.66 -15.10 7.08
N CYS A 394 -15.75 -14.93 6.33
CA CYS A 394 -17.00 -15.63 6.53
C CYS A 394 -16.81 -17.14 6.41
N SER A 395 -16.19 -17.60 5.32
CA SER A 395 -15.89 -19.01 5.07
C SER A 395 -15.02 -19.63 6.17
N ALA A 396 -13.97 -18.94 6.61
CA ALA A 396 -13.07 -19.43 7.67
C ALA A 396 -13.74 -19.50 9.06
N HIS A 397 -14.73 -18.64 9.31
CA HIS A 397 -15.43 -18.54 10.60
C HIS A 397 -16.89 -18.99 10.55
N ALA A 398 -17.25 -19.77 9.53
CA ALA A 398 -18.60 -20.32 9.31
C ALA A 398 -19.21 -20.98 10.56
N THR A 399 -18.35 -21.66 11.32
CA THR A 399 -18.71 -22.45 12.50
C THR A 399 -18.63 -21.66 13.80
N SER A 400 -18.29 -20.36 13.75
CA SER A 400 -18.16 -19.48 14.92
C SER A 400 -19.30 -18.43 14.94
N PRO A 401 -20.40 -18.69 15.67
CA PRO A 401 -21.55 -17.78 15.73
C PRO A 401 -21.16 -16.38 16.24
N ASP A 402 -20.25 -16.29 17.22
CA ASP A 402 -19.82 -15.03 17.80
C ASP A 402 -19.08 -14.14 16.80
N MET A 403 -18.21 -14.74 15.97
CA MET A 403 -17.49 -14.02 14.92
C MET A 403 -18.45 -13.58 13.80
N MET A 404 -19.37 -14.46 13.39
CA MET A 404 -20.39 -14.13 12.40
C MET A 404 -21.33 -13.02 12.87
N SER A 405 -21.71 -13.02 14.16
CA SER A 405 -22.47 -11.94 14.79
C SER A 405 -21.70 -10.63 14.80
N THR A 406 -20.41 -10.70 15.13
CA THR A 406 -19.53 -9.53 15.20
C THR A 406 -19.38 -8.86 13.85
N ILE A 407 -19.10 -9.63 12.78
CA ILE A 407 -18.96 -9.07 11.43
C ILE A 407 -20.29 -8.54 10.90
N ALA A 408 -21.40 -9.26 11.12
CA ALA A 408 -22.74 -8.80 10.77
C ALA A 408 -23.08 -7.45 11.40
N ARG A 409 -22.81 -7.29 12.70
CA ARG A 409 -23.03 -6.04 13.43
C ARG A 409 -22.18 -4.90 12.88
N ILE A 410 -20.90 -5.17 12.56
CA ILE A 410 -20.01 -4.17 11.98
C ILE A 410 -20.54 -3.71 10.62
N LEU A 411 -20.86 -4.64 9.72
CA LEU A 411 -21.36 -4.34 8.38
C LEU A 411 -22.71 -3.61 8.41
N SER A 412 -23.61 -4.02 9.32
CA SER A 412 -24.88 -3.32 9.55
C SER A 412 -24.65 -1.88 10.02
N LYS A 413 -23.75 -1.66 11.00
CA LYS A 413 -23.42 -0.31 11.49
C LYS A 413 -22.82 0.59 10.40
N LYS A 414 -22.19 0.01 9.38
CA LYS A 414 -21.59 0.73 8.25
C LYS A 414 -22.51 0.85 7.03
N ASP A 415 -23.79 0.52 7.17
CA ASP A 415 -24.79 0.52 6.09
C ASP A 415 -24.28 -0.20 4.82
N PHE A 416 -23.64 -1.36 5.03
CA PHE A 416 -22.97 -2.10 3.97
C PHE A 416 -23.89 -2.49 2.82
N VAL A 417 -25.17 -2.73 3.10
CA VAL A 417 -26.18 -3.05 2.08
C VAL A 417 -26.34 -1.91 1.08
N ASN A 418 -26.51 -0.68 1.58
CA ASN A 418 -26.59 0.51 0.74
C ASN A 418 -25.26 0.76 0.03
N LEU A 419 -24.13 0.55 0.73
CA LEU A 419 -22.79 0.68 0.12
C LEU A 419 -22.65 -0.24 -1.09
N PHE A 420 -22.96 -1.52 -0.91
CA PHE A 420 -22.91 -2.52 -1.96
C PHE A 420 -23.86 -2.13 -3.11
N GLY A 421 -25.09 -1.75 -2.81
CA GLY A 421 -26.04 -1.27 -3.83
C GLY A 421 -25.50 -0.09 -4.66
N ARG A 422 -24.83 0.88 -4.02
CA ARG A 422 -24.22 2.02 -4.73
C ARG A 422 -23.01 1.62 -5.56
N LEU A 423 -22.13 0.76 -5.04
CA LEU A 423 -21.00 0.23 -5.80
C LEU A 423 -21.48 -0.47 -7.07
N VAL A 424 -22.57 -1.25 -6.96
CA VAL A 424 -23.21 -1.94 -8.07
C VAL A 424 -23.73 -0.97 -9.13
N LEU A 425 -24.44 0.06 -8.70
CA LEU A 425 -24.93 1.09 -9.61
C LEU A 425 -23.78 1.85 -10.30
N LEU A 426 -22.71 2.16 -9.56
CA LEU A 426 -21.52 2.82 -10.10
C LEU A 426 -20.83 1.97 -11.16
N SER A 427 -20.68 0.67 -10.91
CA SER A 427 -20.11 -0.25 -11.89
C SER A 427 -21.01 -0.43 -13.11
N LEU A 428 -22.31 -0.16 -13.05
CA LEU A 428 -23.22 -0.16 -14.21
C LEU A 428 -23.27 1.18 -14.98
N SER A 429 -22.52 2.17 -14.49
CA SER A 429 -22.00 3.43 -15.06
C SER A 429 -21.79 3.64 -16.59
N VAL A 430 -22.26 4.71 -17.30
CA VAL A 430 -22.11 4.93 -18.77
C VAL A 430 -20.63 5.03 -19.08
N GLY A 431 -19.89 5.64 -18.16
CA GLY A 431 -18.45 5.81 -18.24
C GLY A 431 -17.68 4.55 -17.87
N SER A 432 -18.27 3.66 -17.06
CA SER A 432 -17.61 2.44 -16.61
C SER A 432 -17.41 1.46 -17.78
N PRO A 433 -16.39 0.58 -17.70
CA PRO A 433 -16.20 -0.46 -18.71
C PRO A 433 -17.48 -1.28 -18.97
N LEU A 434 -18.26 -1.56 -17.92
CA LEU A 434 -19.51 -2.32 -17.96
C LEU A 434 -20.69 -1.55 -18.56
N GLY A 435 -20.86 -0.25 -18.29
CA GLY A 435 -21.95 0.50 -18.91
C GLY A 435 -21.67 0.86 -20.37
N ARG A 436 -20.40 1.02 -20.77
CA ARG A 436 -20.05 1.10 -22.21
C ARG A 436 -20.43 -0.19 -22.95
N LEU A 437 -20.25 -1.33 -22.31
CA LEU A 437 -20.62 -2.64 -22.86
C LEU A 437 -22.14 -2.85 -22.88
N SER A 438 -22.85 -2.38 -21.84
CA SER A 438 -24.32 -2.44 -21.81
C SER A 438 -24.97 -1.61 -22.91
N GLN A 439 -24.34 -0.51 -23.32
CA GLN A 439 -24.79 0.35 -24.42
C GLN A 439 -24.44 -0.18 -25.81
N THR A 440 -23.26 -0.77 -25.98
CA THR A 440 -22.76 -1.19 -27.30
C THR A 440 -23.32 -2.53 -27.77
N SER A 441 -23.73 -3.43 -26.86
CA SER A 441 -24.49 -4.62 -27.25
C SER A 441 -25.33 -5.23 -26.12
N PRO A 442 -26.60 -4.79 -25.96
CA PRO A 442 -27.52 -5.32 -24.96
C PRO A 442 -27.80 -6.83 -25.10
N SER A 443 -27.67 -7.38 -26.31
CA SER A 443 -27.85 -8.81 -26.62
C SER A 443 -26.59 -9.65 -26.47
N SER A 444 -25.41 -9.03 -26.29
CA SER A 444 -24.16 -9.76 -26.12
C SER A 444 -23.99 -10.33 -24.72
N PHE A 445 -24.70 -9.83 -23.70
CA PHE A 445 -24.61 -10.33 -22.31
C PHE A 445 -24.74 -11.86 -22.17
N SER A 446 -25.45 -12.52 -23.10
CA SER A 446 -25.63 -13.98 -23.10
C SER A 446 -24.57 -14.78 -23.88
N HIS A 447 -23.69 -14.14 -24.66
CA HIS A 447 -22.76 -14.80 -25.60
C HIS A 447 -21.30 -14.32 -25.50
N LEU A 448 -20.92 -13.63 -24.43
CA LEU A 448 -19.59 -13.04 -24.33
C LEU A 448 -18.50 -14.03 -23.96
N ASP A 449 -17.35 -13.85 -24.61
CA ASP A 449 -16.10 -14.56 -24.33
C ASP A 449 -15.63 -14.22 -22.92
N ARG A 450 -15.59 -15.25 -22.07
CA ARG A 450 -15.34 -15.17 -20.63
C ARG A 450 -13.94 -14.69 -20.27
N LYS A 451 -13.04 -14.59 -21.26
CA LYS A 451 -11.63 -14.24 -21.07
C LYS A 451 -11.31 -12.76 -21.28
N GLN A 452 -12.29 -11.91 -21.64
CA GLN A 452 -12.00 -10.49 -21.89
C GLN A 452 -11.98 -9.62 -20.61
N PRO A 453 -11.03 -8.67 -20.49
CA PRO A 453 -10.70 -7.95 -19.24
C PRO A 453 -11.85 -7.16 -18.56
N PRO A 454 -12.78 -6.48 -19.25
CA PRO A 454 -13.83 -5.75 -18.55
C PRO A 454 -14.90 -6.68 -17.94
N TYR A 455 -15.03 -7.91 -18.48
CA TYR A 455 -16.00 -8.90 -17.99
C TYR A 455 -15.47 -9.72 -16.83
N ASN A 456 -14.17 -10.03 -16.82
CA ASN A 456 -13.56 -10.78 -15.72
C ASN A 456 -13.55 -9.94 -14.42
N ILE A 457 -13.25 -8.64 -14.54
CA ILE A 457 -13.27 -7.71 -13.39
C ILE A 457 -14.68 -7.59 -12.84
N ALA A 458 -15.70 -7.44 -13.70
CA ALA A 458 -17.10 -7.34 -13.31
C ALA A 458 -17.62 -8.60 -12.62
N ARG A 459 -17.32 -9.76 -13.19
CA ARG A 459 -17.77 -11.03 -12.62
C ARG A 459 -17.05 -11.35 -11.32
N SER A 460 -15.73 -11.14 -11.25
CA SER A 460 -14.95 -11.47 -10.06
C SER A 460 -15.44 -10.74 -8.81
N TRP A 461 -15.84 -9.48 -8.92
CA TRP A 461 -16.35 -8.73 -7.76
C TRP A 461 -17.85 -8.93 -7.51
N PHE A 462 -18.68 -9.07 -8.54
CA PHE A 462 -20.10 -9.40 -8.33
C PHE A 462 -20.22 -10.78 -7.65
N ASP A 463 -19.50 -11.78 -8.14
CA ASP A 463 -19.54 -13.16 -7.61
C ASP A 463 -19.15 -13.18 -6.12
N LEU A 464 -17.98 -12.62 -5.77
CA LEU A 464 -17.51 -12.55 -4.37
C LEU A 464 -18.42 -11.72 -3.46
N ALA A 465 -18.96 -10.59 -3.96
CA ALA A 465 -19.84 -9.76 -3.15
C ALA A 465 -21.20 -10.43 -2.90
N PHE A 466 -21.73 -11.16 -3.89
CA PHE A 466 -22.94 -11.96 -3.72
C PHE A 466 -22.73 -13.12 -2.75
N GLU A 467 -21.64 -13.87 -2.92
CA GLU A 467 -21.28 -14.99 -2.03
C GLU A 467 -21.15 -14.52 -0.58
N ALA A 468 -20.44 -13.41 -0.34
CA ALA A 468 -20.33 -12.80 0.98
C ALA A 468 -21.69 -12.43 1.59
N VAL A 469 -22.58 -11.80 0.80
CA VAL A 469 -23.92 -11.41 1.28
C VAL A 469 -24.82 -12.61 1.54
N GLU A 470 -24.74 -13.65 0.72
CA GLU A 470 -25.51 -14.87 0.87
C GLU A 470 -25.04 -15.71 2.04
N PHE A 471 -23.73 -15.77 2.27
CA PHE A 471 -23.16 -16.42 3.43
C PHE A 471 -23.61 -15.74 4.73
N MET A 472 -23.57 -14.40 4.78
CA MET A 472 -24.09 -13.65 5.94
C MET A 472 -25.58 -13.93 6.19
N HIS A 473 -26.36 -14.18 5.13
CA HIS A 473 -27.76 -14.57 5.23
C HIS A 473 -27.92 -16.02 5.73
N SER A 474 -27.14 -16.98 5.22
CA SER A 474 -27.23 -18.40 5.59
C SER A 474 -26.80 -18.66 7.03
N CYS A 475 -25.90 -17.85 7.59
CA CYS A 475 -25.49 -17.91 9.00
C CYS A 475 -26.56 -17.42 9.99
N GLY A 476 -27.76 -17.02 9.54
CA GLY A 476 -28.96 -16.92 10.37
C GLY A 476 -28.97 -15.87 11.49
N GLN A 477 -27.96 -15.00 11.57
CA GLN A 477 -27.79 -14.06 12.70
C GLN A 477 -28.06 -12.59 12.36
N THR A 478 -28.33 -12.24 11.11
CA THR A 478 -28.62 -10.84 10.72
C THR A 478 -30.10 -10.44 10.94
N GLY A 479 -30.94 -11.38 11.35
CA GLY A 479 -32.36 -11.18 11.65
C GLY A 479 -33.20 -10.73 10.46
N ASN A 480 -34.52 -10.62 10.66
CA ASN A 480 -35.46 -10.10 9.65
C ASN A 480 -35.07 -8.72 9.12
N GLN A 481 -34.28 -7.92 9.85
CA GLN A 481 -33.89 -6.57 9.44
C GLN A 481 -32.91 -6.55 8.26
N PHE A 482 -31.94 -7.47 8.20
CA PHE A 482 -31.05 -7.55 7.05
C PHE A 482 -31.76 -8.12 5.82
N GLN A 483 -32.65 -9.10 6.00
CA GLN A 483 -33.48 -9.60 4.90
C GLN A 483 -34.46 -8.54 4.41
N VAL A 484 -35.09 -7.78 5.31
CA VAL A 484 -35.95 -6.64 4.94
C VAL A 484 -35.14 -5.55 4.25
N ALA A 485 -33.96 -5.18 4.75
CA ALA A 485 -33.07 -4.22 4.11
C ALA A 485 -32.56 -4.71 2.77
N PHE A 486 -32.23 -6.01 2.64
CA PHE A 486 -31.79 -6.61 1.39
C PHE A 486 -32.94 -6.64 0.38
N ASP A 487 -34.12 -7.09 0.80
CA ASP A 487 -35.32 -7.15 -0.04
C ASP A 487 -35.83 -5.76 -0.43
N SER A 488 -35.67 -4.75 0.44
CA SER A 488 -36.09 -3.37 0.18
C SER A 488 -35.08 -2.56 -0.60
N SER A 489 -33.78 -2.84 -0.42
CA SER A 489 -32.69 -1.99 -0.94
C SER A 489 -32.00 -2.58 -2.17
N PHE A 490 -32.04 -3.91 -2.37
CA PHE A 490 -31.51 -4.50 -3.58
C PHE A 490 -32.55 -4.57 -4.70
N PRO A 491 -32.17 -4.19 -5.92
CA PRO A 491 -33.01 -4.40 -7.08
C PRO A 491 -33.35 -5.89 -7.25
N ASP A 492 -34.56 -6.20 -7.74
CA ASP A 492 -35.01 -7.59 -7.99
C ASP A 492 -34.05 -8.40 -8.88
N TRP A 493 -33.22 -7.70 -9.67
CA TRP A 493 -32.25 -8.32 -10.57
C TRP A 493 -31.05 -8.91 -9.86
N MET A 494 -30.70 -8.38 -8.70
CA MET A 494 -29.67 -8.97 -7.86
C MET A 494 -30.20 -10.22 -7.15
N LYS A 495 -31.50 -10.23 -6.82
CA LYS A 495 -32.19 -11.39 -6.24
C LYS A 495 -32.31 -12.55 -7.22
N LEU A 496 -32.21 -12.29 -8.53
CA LEU A 496 -32.29 -13.31 -9.59
C LEU A 496 -31.12 -14.27 -9.63
N ARG A 497 -29.95 -13.92 -9.10
CA ARG A 497 -28.80 -14.84 -9.07
C ARG A 497 -29.12 -16.13 -8.29
N ARG A 498 -29.81 -16.00 -7.16
CA ARG A 498 -30.37 -17.14 -6.37
C ARG A 498 -31.27 -18.06 -7.18
N CYS A 499 -31.89 -17.52 -8.22
CA CYS A 499 -32.79 -18.23 -9.11
C CYS A 499 -32.10 -18.66 -10.42
N LEU A 500 -30.86 -18.25 -10.68
CA LEU A 500 -30.10 -18.50 -11.91
C LEU A 500 -28.90 -19.45 -11.72
N ASP A 501 -28.42 -19.63 -10.49
CA ASP A 501 -27.33 -20.56 -10.17
C ASP A 501 -27.88 -21.96 -9.82
N ALA A 502 -27.48 -22.96 -10.62
CA ALA A 502 -27.94 -24.33 -10.53
C ALA A 502 -27.65 -25.04 -9.20
N ASN A 503 -26.72 -24.52 -8.42
CA ASN A 503 -26.36 -25.09 -7.12
C ASN A 503 -27.31 -24.62 -6.00
N PHE A 504 -28.22 -23.69 -6.28
CA PHE A 504 -29.17 -23.20 -5.29
C PHE A 504 -30.47 -24.01 -5.26
N PRO A 505 -30.99 -24.34 -4.06
CA PRO A 505 -32.29 -25.00 -3.92
C PRO A 505 -33.43 -24.19 -4.57
N GLN A 506 -33.33 -22.86 -4.58
CA GLN A 506 -34.33 -22.00 -5.22
C GLN A 506 -34.27 -22.01 -6.74
N HIS A 507 -33.13 -22.33 -7.37
CA HIS A 507 -33.01 -22.43 -8.83
C HIS A 507 -33.83 -23.60 -9.38
N GLN A 508 -33.78 -24.75 -8.71
CA GLN A 508 -34.59 -25.92 -9.09
C GLN A 508 -36.10 -25.66 -8.94
N ALA A 509 -36.49 -24.75 -8.04
CA ALA A 509 -37.88 -24.34 -7.86
C ALA A 509 -38.31 -23.20 -8.80
N ALA A 510 -37.37 -22.39 -9.30
CA ALA A 510 -37.66 -21.16 -10.04
C ALA A 510 -37.55 -21.32 -11.57
N VAL A 511 -36.62 -22.12 -12.08
CA VAL A 511 -36.37 -22.24 -13.53
C VAL A 511 -37.58 -22.84 -14.25
N GLY A 512 -38.10 -22.11 -15.24
CA GLY A 512 -39.31 -22.49 -16.00
C GLY A 512 -40.62 -22.04 -15.38
N SER A 513 -40.61 -21.42 -14.19
CA SER A 513 -41.82 -20.86 -13.59
C SER A 513 -42.17 -19.50 -14.19
N LYS A 514 -43.47 -19.24 -14.41
CA LYS A 514 -43.97 -17.90 -14.78
C LYS A 514 -43.57 -16.81 -13.78
N ALA A 515 -43.39 -17.18 -12.51
CA ALA A 515 -42.93 -16.28 -11.46
C ALA A 515 -41.50 -15.81 -11.73
N PHE A 516 -40.61 -16.72 -12.12
CA PHE A 516 -39.23 -16.42 -12.49
C PHE A 516 -39.15 -15.57 -13.77
N GLU A 517 -39.89 -15.89 -14.84
CA GLU A 517 -39.94 -15.03 -16.04
C GLU A 517 -40.45 -13.62 -15.72
N LYS A 518 -41.47 -13.50 -14.88
CA LYS A 518 -42.01 -12.21 -14.42
C LYS A 518 -41.00 -11.46 -13.56
N HIS A 519 -40.21 -12.18 -12.76
CA HIS A 519 -39.14 -11.61 -11.93
C HIS A 519 -37.95 -11.12 -12.79
N VAL A 520 -37.55 -11.87 -13.84
CA VAL A 520 -36.57 -11.46 -14.87
C VAL A 520 -37.02 -10.22 -15.64
N GLN A 521 -38.29 -10.16 -16.03
CA GLN A 521 -38.84 -8.98 -16.71
C GLN A 521 -38.95 -7.76 -15.78
N GLY A 522 -39.36 -7.95 -14.52
CA GLY A 522 -39.42 -6.88 -13.51
C GLY A 522 -38.04 -6.32 -13.16
N THR A 523 -37.05 -7.21 -13.06
CA THR A 523 -35.61 -6.93 -13.00
C THR A 523 -35.13 -6.04 -14.14
N ARG A 524 -35.41 -6.44 -15.38
CA ARG A 524 -35.01 -5.69 -16.57
C ARG A 524 -35.67 -4.31 -16.60
N ALA A 525 -36.94 -4.23 -16.22
CA ALA A 525 -37.66 -2.95 -16.10
C ALA A 525 -37.09 -2.06 -14.99
N THR A 526 -36.65 -2.65 -13.87
CA THR A 526 -36.02 -1.94 -12.75
C THR A 526 -34.63 -1.42 -13.12
N LEU A 527 -33.82 -2.22 -13.81
CA LEU A 527 -32.54 -1.79 -14.41
C LEU A 527 -32.73 -0.63 -15.37
N LEU A 528 -33.71 -0.71 -16.26
CA LEU A 528 -34.02 0.37 -17.22
C LEU A 528 -34.54 1.64 -16.51
N LYS A 529 -35.33 1.50 -15.45
CA LYS A 529 -35.78 2.65 -14.62
C LYS A 529 -34.64 3.27 -13.82
N MET A 530 -33.72 2.45 -13.28
CA MET A 530 -32.54 2.93 -12.56
C MET A 530 -31.56 3.63 -13.48
N ALA A 531 -31.48 3.24 -14.75
CA ALA A 531 -30.61 3.87 -15.75
C ALA A 531 -31.19 5.21 -16.30
N HIS A 532 -32.49 5.47 -16.12
CA HIS A 532 -33.17 6.66 -16.65
C HIS A 532 -32.74 8.00 -16.01
N PRO A 533 -32.59 8.13 -14.66
CA PRO A 533 -32.06 9.35 -14.03
C PRO A 533 -30.63 9.71 -14.45
N PHE A 534 -29.88 8.74 -14.97
CA PHE A 534 -28.49 8.90 -15.38
C PHE A 534 -28.32 9.01 -16.92
N GLY A 535 -29.42 9.16 -17.68
CA GLY A 535 -29.37 9.50 -19.12
C GLY A 535 -29.33 8.34 -20.14
N TYR A 536 -29.64 7.10 -19.77
CA TYR A 536 -29.38 5.90 -20.60
C TYR A 536 -30.57 5.39 -21.45
N SER A 537 -31.55 6.21 -21.79
CA SER A 537 -32.55 5.73 -22.76
C SER A 537 -33.07 6.84 -23.65
N GLU A 538 -32.84 6.71 -24.96
CA GLU A 538 -33.82 7.18 -25.94
C GLU A 538 -35.17 6.50 -25.67
N PRO A 539 -36.30 7.17 -25.98
CA PRO A 539 -37.62 6.69 -25.61
C PRO A 539 -37.99 5.44 -26.39
N VAL A 540 -37.68 4.26 -25.84
CA VAL A 540 -38.24 3.00 -26.33
C VAL A 540 -39.72 2.99 -25.97
N ARG A 541 -40.56 3.39 -26.93
CA ARG A 541 -42.02 3.19 -26.87
C ARG A 541 -42.35 1.69 -26.92
N VAL A 542 -42.17 0.99 -25.80
CA VAL A 542 -42.80 -0.32 -25.62
C VAL A 542 -44.25 -0.07 -25.22
N LYS A 543 -45.17 -0.33 -26.13
CA LYS A 543 -46.62 -0.34 -25.88
C LYS A 543 -46.95 -1.53 -24.96
N ILE A 544 -46.79 -1.34 -23.65
CA ILE A 544 -47.33 -2.28 -22.67
C ILE A 544 -48.82 -1.95 -22.52
N ARG A 545 -49.68 -2.81 -23.07
CA ARG A 545 -51.11 -2.81 -22.74
C ARG A 545 -51.27 -3.36 -21.33
N THR A 546 -51.33 -2.48 -20.34
CA THR A 546 -51.95 -2.78 -19.05
C THR A 546 -52.94 -1.68 -18.75
N GLY A 547 -54.22 -2.06 -18.69
CA GLY A 547 -55.24 -1.21 -18.10
C GLY A 547 -54.91 -0.91 -16.63
N THR A 548 -55.57 0.12 -16.11
CA THR A 548 -55.49 0.69 -14.76
C THR A 548 -54.31 1.63 -14.47
N THR A 549 -54.70 2.89 -14.39
CA THR A 549 -54.00 4.14 -14.05
C THR A 549 -53.34 4.12 -12.67
N TRP A 550 -52.07 4.53 -12.61
CA TRP A 550 -51.42 5.05 -11.41
C TRP A 550 -51.19 6.55 -11.59
N THR A 551 -52.05 7.35 -10.97
CA THR A 551 -51.80 8.77 -10.71
C THR A 551 -51.16 8.91 -9.32
N ASN A 552 -50.15 9.78 -9.25
CA ASN A 552 -49.53 10.39 -8.07
C ASN A 552 -48.47 9.57 -7.33
N LEU A 553 -47.20 9.87 -7.63
CA LEU A 553 -46.11 9.95 -6.66
C LEU A 553 -44.94 10.74 -7.28
N ILE A 554 -45.04 12.07 -7.19
CA ILE A 554 -43.89 12.97 -7.09
C ILE A 554 -44.13 13.75 -5.79
N ALA A 555 -43.37 13.40 -4.77
CA ALA A 555 -42.97 14.22 -3.63
C ALA A 555 -41.68 13.62 -3.08
#